data_AF-A0A9D2Q3R5-F1
#
_entry.id   AF-A0A9D2Q3R5-F1
#
_cell.length_a   1.000
_cell.length_b   1.000
_cell.length_c   1.000
_cell.angle_alpha   90.00
_cell.angle_beta   90.00
_cell.angle_gamma   90.00
#
_symmetry.space_group_name_H-M   'P 1'
#
loop_
_entity.id
_entity.type
_entity.pdbx_description
1 polymer ?
#
loop_
_entity_poly.entity_id
_entity_poly.type
_entity_poly.pdbx_seq_one_letter_code
_entity_poly.pdbx_strand_id
1 'polypeptide(L)'
;MRGKVSFNMAITILVSAVIAAVISFPLASLLEKPVYDLKMQQLDLSPGTIGSEAGEDIPVARSIDDMGKMETFTLEVSALNSTIPLDGTYYYRVWLDSGEKVAVLVNLDAVQEFEDESKVRLPIGRWVKWEHTAKEKSDYENYYEGSFTDFSYYVDMAGDFGRVPSQRAISSQLFSLFMLIFEFLIACLIRHEGVKRGWFEPELFKKKYEQKAKETQTRDEMEQWAVSAYAIWAGYIGEWNLIGGWVKTPANQKKMRKILARDWGIHNDGQARSMILQLTDPKGYNGTDQVSLAWDWCRAMQLIGCFFLCGYIDRQEMRELSCEVGRKIQRKFSSWEDLCVNYLDGYARWRRSLGGQPEGYIEERMRIYHALKEKPDGPYSLPFQTFLSPQVYEEQKEIGTF
;
A
#
# COMPACT_ATOMS: atom_id res chain seq x y z
N MET A 1 -14.64 -10.19 0.19
CA MET A 1 -13.71 -9.77 -0.87
C MET A 1 -12.28 -9.88 -0.35
N ARG A 2 -11.53 -10.94 -0.70
CA ARG A 2 -10.11 -11.06 -0.34
C ARG A 2 -9.31 -10.25 -1.37
N GLY A 3 -8.90 -9.04 -1.00
CA GLY A 3 -7.93 -8.28 -1.79
C GLY A 3 -6.62 -9.06 -1.86
N LYS A 4 -6.22 -9.49 -3.05
CA LYS A 4 -4.89 -10.07 -3.25
C LYS A 4 -3.87 -8.95 -3.04
N VAL A 5 -3.06 -9.07 -1.98
CA VAL A 5 -1.90 -8.22 -1.76
C VAL A 5 -0.97 -8.37 -2.97
N SER A 6 -0.60 -7.27 -3.62
CA SER A 6 0.31 -7.33 -4.76
C SER A 6 1.68 -7.89 -4.33
N PHE A 7 2.35 -8.66 -5.19
CA PHE A 7 3.64 -9.30 -4.86
C PHE A 7 4.68 -8.30 -4.32
N ASN A 8 4.70 -7.09 -4.88
CA ASN A 8 5.55 -5.98 -4.43
C ASN A 8 5.18 -5.48 -3.03
N MET A 9 3.89 -5.49 -2.67
CA MET A 9 3.42 -5.13 -1.34
C MET A 9 3.80 -6.20 -0.31
N ALA A 10 3.71 -7.49 -0.67
CA ALA A 10 4.15 -8.59 0.19
C ALA A 10 5.66 -8.51 0.47
N ILE A 11 6.48 -8.25 -0.56
CA ILE A 11 7.93 -8.04 -0.38
C ILE A 11 8.22 -6.84 0.50
N THR A 12 7.52 -5.73 0.30
CA THR A 12 7.73 -4.52 1.12
C THR A 12 7.49 -4.83 2.59
N ILE A 13 6.36 -5.47 2.92
CA ILE A 13 5.98 -5.85 4.29
C ILE A 13 7.02 -6.80 4.91
N LEU A 14 7.48 -7.80 4.15
CA LEU A 14 8.47 -8.75 4.65
C LEU A 14 9.83 -8.08 4.94
N VAL A 15 10.29 -7.21 4.04
CA VAL A 15 11.56 -6.51 4.21
C VAL A 15 11.48 -5.48 5.34
N SER A 16 10.39 -4.71 5.44
CA SER A 16 10.19 -3.80 6.57
C SER A 16 10.15 -4.55 7.90
N ALA A 17 9.48 -5.71 7.97
CA ALA A 17 9.35 -6.46 9.21
C ALA A 17 10.70 -6.96 9.74
N VAL A 18 11.58 -7.41 8.85
CA VAL A 18 12.94 -7.83 9.22
C VAL A 18 13.75 -6.65 9.77
N ILE A 19 13.72 -5.50 9.07
CA ILE A 19 14.48 -4.32 9.51
C ILE A 19 13.91 -3.77 10.83
N ALA A 20 12.57 -3.73 10.95
CA ALA A 20 11.88 -3.32 12.17
C ALA A 20 12.28 -4.21 13.36
N ALA A 21 12.37 -5.54 13.17
CA ALA A 21 12.78 -6.48 14.22
C ALA A 21 14.22 -6.24 14.71
N VAL A 22 15.15 -6.02 13.77
CA VAL A 22 16.55 -5.75 14.08
C VAL A 22 16.72 -4.48 14.91
N ILE A 23 15.92 -3.44 14.64
CA ILE A 23 15.99 -2.16 15.36
C ILE A 23 15.22 -2.22 16.69
N SER A 24 14.08 -2.90 16.72
CA SER A 24 13.19 -2.94 17.90
C SER A 24 13.80 -3.69 19.07
N PHE A 25 14.55 -4.76 18.81
CA PHE A 25 15.15 -5.60 19.85
C PHE A 25 16.13 -4.84 20.78
N PRO A 26 17.19 -4.18 20.27
CA PRO A 26 18.12 -3.43 21.13
C PRO A 26 17.46 -2.23 21.81
N LEU A 27 16.51 -1.57 21.15
CA LEU A 27 15.80 -0.43 21.73
C LEU A 27 14.88 -0.85 22.90
N ALA A 28 14.19 -1.97 22.76
CA ALA A 28 13.40 -2.55 23.85
C ALA A 28 14.29 -2.92 25.04
N SER A 29 15.44 -3.57 24.78
CA SER A 29 16.39 -3.93 25.84
C SER A 29 16.98 -2.71 26.57
N LEU A 30 17.28 -1.63 25.82
CA LEU A 30 17.80 -0.38 26.40
C LEU A 30 16.79 0.30 27.34
N LEU A 31 15.50 0.24 27.01
CA LEU A 31 14.44 0.93 27.74
C LEU A 31 13.70 0.05 28.76
N GLU A 32 13.96 -1.26 28.76
CA GLU A 32 13.31 -2.23 29.65
C GLU A 32 13.43 -1.82 31.12
N LYS A 33 14.66 -1.61 31.60
CA LYS A 33 14.89 -1.26 33.01
C LYS A 33 14.28 0.10 33.40
N PRO A 34 14.53 1.21 32.67
CA PRO A 34 13.90 2.48 33.00
C PRO A 34 12.37 2.42 33.06
N VAL A 35 11.74 1.69 32.13
CA VAL A 35 10.28 1.53 32.10
C VAL A 35 9.80 0.63 33.24
N TYR A 36 10.56 -0.42 33.57
CA TYR A 36 10.30 -1.26 34.74
C TYR A 36 10.32 -0.43 36.03
N ASP A 37 11.39 0.34 36.25
CA ASP A 37 11.56 1.16 37.45
C ASP A 37 10.44 2.20 37.58
N LEU A 38 10.03 2.84 36.47
CA LEU A 38 8.90 3.77 36.45
C LEU A 38 7.56 3.09 36.78
N LYS A 39 7.32 1.87 36.31
CA LYS A 39 6.11 1.12 36.67
C LYS A 39 6.12 0.72 38.14
N MET A 40 7.27 0.29 38.67
CA MET A 40 7.39 -0.06 40.09
C MET A 40 7.15 1.14 41.01
N GLN A 41 7.53 2.35 40.61
CA GLN A 41 7.24 3.57 41.37
C GLN A 41 5.76 3.93 41.46
N GLN A 42 4.91 3.34 40.61
CA GLN A 42 3.46 3.59 40.61
C GLN A 42 2.67 2.59 41.47
N LEU A 43 3.33 1.53 41.96
CA LEU A 43 2.71 0.46 42.74
C LEU A 43 2.94 0.71 44.23
N ASP A 44 1.88 0.58 45.04
CA ASP A 44 2.01 0.60 46.49
C ASP A 44 2.19 -0.80 47.06
N LEU A 45 3.46 -1.18 47.25
CA LEU A 45 3.88 -2.50 47.74
C LEU A 45 4.27 -2.46 49.23
N SER A 46 3.79 -1.46 49.97
CA SER A 46 4.12 -1.26 51.39
C SER A 46 3.37 -2.26 52.28
N PRO A 47 3.93 -2.67 53.43
CA PRO A 47 3.18 -3.43 54.43
C PRO A 47 1.94 -2.67 54.91
N GLY A 48 0.82 -3.38 55.11
CA GLY A 48 -0.45 -2.81 55.57
C GLY A 48 -1.38 -2.36 54.44
N THR A 49 -1.01 -2.57 53.17
CA THR A 49 -1.84 -2.26 52.01
C THR A 49 -2.59 -3.50 51.51
N ILE A 50 -3.53 -3.31 50.59
CA ILE A 50 -4.25 -4.44 49.96
C ILE A 50 -3.24 -5.39 49.29
N GLY A 51 -3.33 -6.67 49.61
CA GLY A 51 -2.44 -7.72 49.11
C GLY A 51 -1.18 -7.95 49.94
N SER A 52 -0.92 -7.17 50.99
CA SER A 52 0.13 -7.50 51.97
C SER A 52 -0.38 -8.49 53.02
N GLU A 53 0.53 -9.07 53.80
CA GLU A 53 0.17 -9.93 54.95
C GLU A 53 -0.80 -9.23 55.91
N ALA A 54 -1.72 -10.00 56.48
CA ALA A 54 -2.74 -9.49 57.40
C ALA A 54 -2.30 -9.68 58.87
N GLY A 55 -2.08 -8.56 59.55
CA GLY A 55 -1.82 -8.53 60.99
C GLY A 55 -3.05 -8.90 61.83
N GLU A 56 -2.86 -9.09 63.14
CA GLU A 56 -3.94 -9.40 64.09
C GLU A 56 -4.96 -8.26 64.25
N ASP A 57 -4.59 -7.04 63.85
CA ASP A 57 -5.41 -5.84 63.86
C ASP A 57 -6.40 -5.74 62.69
N ILE A 58 -6.23 -6.57 61.65
CA ILE A 58 -7.10 -6.61 60.49
C ILE A 58 -8.32 -7.49 60.80
N PRO A 59 -9.57 -6.97 60.65
CA PRO A 59 -10.76 -7.73 60.96
C PRO A 59 -10.94 -8.91 59.99
N VAL A 60 -11.41 -10.05 60.53
CA VAL A 60 -11.71 -11.25 59.76
C VAL A 60 -13.17 -11.22 59.30
N ALA A 61 -13.40 -11.18 57.99
CA ALA A 61 -14.75 -11.27 57.42
C ALA A 61 -15.19 -12.74 57.33
N ARG A 62 -16.44 -13.04 57.73
CA ARG A 62 -16.98 -14.41 57.74
C ARG A 62 -18.16 -14.60 56.80
N SER A 63 -18.67 -13.51 56.22
CA SER A 63 -19.80 -13.49 55.29
C SER A 63 -19.68 -12.35 54.26
N ILE A 64 -20.50 -12.39 53.22
CA ILE A 64 -20.61 -11.29 52.23
C ILE A 64 -21.10 -10.00 52.90
N ASP A 65 -22.02 -10.11 53.87
CA ASP A 65 -22.52 -8.96 54.64
C ASP A 65 -21.41 -8.30 55.48
N ASP A 66 -20.49 -9.09 56.05
CA ASP A 66 -19.31 -8.55 56.75
C ASP A 66 -18.42 -7.76 55.78
N MET A 67 -18.10 -8.34 54.62
CA MET A 67 -17.25 -7.71 53.61
C MET A 67 -17.86 -6.41 53.05
N GLY A 68 -19.19 -6.34 52.96
CA GLY A 68 -19.90 -5.12 52.55
C GLY A 68 -19.85 -3.98 53.56
N LYS A 69 -19.50 -4.26 54.82
CA LYS A 69 -19.43 -3.28 55.94
C LYS A 69 -18.00 -2.88 56.30
N MET A 70 -17.01 -3.67 55.89
CA MET A 70 -15.60 -3.47 56.21
C MET A 70 -14.89 -2.80 55.03
N GLU A 71 -14.09 -1.76 55.31
CA GLU A 71 -13.27 -1.10 54.30
C GLU A 71 -12.10 -2.01 53.86
N THR A 72 -11.46 -2.64 54.84
CA THR A 72 -10.42 -3.66 54.64
C THR A 72 -10.65 -4.82 55.61
N PHE A 73 -10.29 -6.03 55.18
CA PHE A 73 -10.48 -7.25 55.97
C PHE A 73 -9.53 -8.36 55.50
N THR A 74 -9.42 -9.43 56.28
CA THR A 74 -8.81 -10.70 55.87
C THR A 74 -9.85 -11.81 55.87
N LEU A 75 -9.51 -12.96 55.26
CA LEU A 75 -10.31 -14.17 55.26
C LEU A 75 -9.47 -15.32 55.82
N GLU A 76 -10.09 -16.12 56.68
CA GLU A 76 -9.48 -17.33 57.25
C GLU A 76 -10.24 -18.56 56.73
N VAL A 77 -9.63 -19.26 55.78
CA VAL A 77 -10.32 -20.26 54.95
C VAL A 77 -9.59 -21.59 54.99
N SER A 78 -10.31 -22.71 54.92
CA SER A 78 -9.68 -24.03 54.98
C SER A 78 -8.82 -24.35 53.76
N ALA A 79 -9.15 -23.77 52.60
CA ALA A 79 -8.35 -23.92 51.37
C ALA A 79 -8.68 -22.85 50.34
N LEU A 80 -7.68 -22.51 49.53
CA LEU A 80 -7.86 -21.91 48.22
C LEU A 80 -8.24 -23.01 47.23
N ASN A 81 -9.43 -22.93 46.65
CA ASN A 81 -9.97 -24.03 45.85
C ASN A 81 -9.61 -23.85 44.38
N SER A 82 -10.35 -24.47 43.47
CA SER A 82 -10.08 -24.35 42.03
C SER A 82 -10.15 -22.90 41.53
N THR A 83 -9.23 -22.55 40.62
CA THR A 83 -9.24 -21.28 39.91
C THR A 83 -10.29 -21.26 38.79
N ILE A 84 -10.79 -20.06 38.47
CA ILE A 84 -11.63 -19.79 37.32
C ILE A 84 -10.97 -18.66 36.50
N PRO A 85 -10.67 -18.88 35.20
CA PRO A 85 -10.25 -17.80 34.32
C PRO A 85 -11.46 -16.92 33.95
N LEU A 86 -11.36 -15.62 34.20
CA LEU A 86 -12.32 -14.61 33.74
C LEU A 86 -11.58 -13.36 33.24
N ASP A 87 -11.93 -12.88 32.05
CA ASP A 87 -11.38 -11.64 31.47
C ASP A 87 -9.83 -11.61 31.45
N GLY A 88 -9.21 -12.78 31.25
CA GLY A 88 -7.75 -12.94 31.25
C GLY A 88 -7.10 -12.98 32.64
N THR A 89 -7.89 -12.96 33.72
CA THR A 89 -7.44 -13.02 35.12
C THR A 89 -7.93 -14.31 35.79
N TYR A 90 -7.15 -14.87 36.72
CA TYR A 90 -7.50 -16.09 37.44
C TYR A 90 -7.97 -15.76 38.85
N TYR A 91 -9.20 -16.15 39.17
CA TYR A 91 -9.80 -15.97 40.49
C TYR A 91 -9.91 -17.31 41.20
N TYR A 92 -9.61 -17.35 42.49
CA TYR A 92 -9.84 -18.50 43.34
C TYR A 92 -11.30 -18.52 43.80
N ARG A 93 -11.89 -19.71 43.82
CA ARG A 93 -13.14 -19.95 44.54
C ARG A 93 -12.85 -20.16 46.00
N VAL A 94 -13.53 -19.43 46.87
CA VAL A 94 -13.38 -19.53 48.32
C VAL A 94 -14.73 -19.73 48.97
N TRP A 95 -14.80 -20.70 49.89
CA TRP A 95 -15.94 -20.95 50.76
C TRP A 95 -15.72 -20.23 52.09
N LEU A 96 -16.64 -19.34 52.43
CA LEU A 96 -16.66 -18.68 53.73
C LEU A 96 -17.25 -19.62 54.79
N ASP A 97 -16.97 -19.34 56.07
CA ASP A 97 -17.58 -20.06 57.20
C ASP A 97 -19.12 -19.98 57.19
N SER A 98 -19.70 -18.92 56.59
CA SER A 98 -21.14 -18.78 56.35
C SER A 98 -21.71 -19.77 55.31
N GLY A 99 -20.85 -20.47 54.56
CA GLY A 99 -21.21 -21.32 53.43
C GLY A 99 -21.32 -20.57 52.09
N GLU A 100 -21.15 -19.24 52.09
CA GLU A 100 -21.17 -18.42 50.89
C GLU A 100 -19.89 -18.63 50.05
N LYS A 101 -20.04 -18.54 48.72
CA LYS A 101 -18.96 -18.74 47.76
C LYS A 101 -18.57 -17.42 47.11
N VAL A 102 -17.31 -17.04 47.19
CA VAL A 102 -16.82 -15.78 46.63
C VAL A 102 -15.61 -15.98 45.72
N ALA A 103 -15.47 -15.07 44.76
CA ALA A 103 -14.30 -14.98 43.91
C ALA A 103 -13.22 -14.15 44.60
N VAL A 104 -12.00 -14.67 44.66
CA VAL A 104 -10.87 -14.02 45.32
C VAL A 104 -9.70 -13.92 44.37
N LEU A 105 -9.20 -12.71 44.16
CA LEU A 105 -7.92 -12.46 43.51
C LEU A 105 -6.88 -12.32 44.63
N VAL A 106 -5.85 -13.16 44.67
CA VAL A 106 -4.97 -13.29 45.85
C VAL A 106 -3.50 -13.12 45.51
N ASN A 107 -2.77 -12.38 46.34
CA ASN A 107 -1.31 -12.45 46.40
C ASN A 107 -0.89 -13.68 47.21
N LEU A 108 -0.49 -14.75 46.53
CA LEU A 108 -0.13 -16.01 47.19
C LEU A 108 1.10 -15.89 48.09
N ASP A 109 2.01 -14.95 47.79
CA ASP A 109 3.25 -14.77 48.57
C ASP A 109 2.99 -14.19 49.97
N ALA A 110 1.79 -13.65 50.21
CA ALA A 110 1.37 -13.05 51.48
C ALA A 110 0.33 -13.90 52.24
N VAL A 111 0.11 -15.15 51.81
CA VAL A 111 -0.77 -16.10 52.52
C VAL A 111 -0.03 -16.66 53.73
N GLN A 112 -0.69 -16.66 54.89
CA GLN A 112 -0.13 -17.14 56.15
C GLN A 112 -0.82 -18.44 56.58
N GLU A 113 -0.05 -19.49 56.84
CA GLU A 113 -0.57 -20.78 57.30
C GLU A 113 -0.71 -20.81 58.83
N PHE A 114 -1.79 -21.39 59.35
CA PHE A 114 -1.95 -21.62 60.78
C PHE A 114 -1.12 -22.82 61.23
N GLU A 115 -0.66 -22.84 62.50
CA GLU A 115 0.18 -23.93 63.05
C GLU A 115 -0.45 -25.32 62.96
N ASP A 116 -1.78 -25.41 62.95
CA ASP A 116 -2.52 -26.67 62.86
C ASP A 116 -2.86 -27.08 61.41
N GLU A 117 -2.39 -26.30 60.42
CA GLU A 117 -2.62 -26.46 58.98
C GLU A 117 -4.12 -26.56 58.60
N SER A 118 -5.04 -26.18 59.50
CA SER A 118 -6.48 -26.35 59.31
C SER A 118 -7.10 -25.24 58.46
N LYS A 119 -6.46 -24.07 58.47
CA LYS A 119 -6.85 -22.87 57.74
C LYS A 119 -5.61 -22.14 57.23
N VAL A 120 -5.84 -21.25 56.27
CA VAL A 120 -4.91 -20.21 55.84
C VAL A 120 -5.55 -18.85 56.03
N ARG A 121 -4.76 -17.88 56.46
CA ARG A 121 -5.13 -16.46 56.48
C ARG A 121 -4.69 -15.84 55.17
N LEU A 122 -5.65 -15.26 54.45
CA LEU A 122 -5.40 -14.57 53.20
C LEU A 122 -4.88 -13.14 53.44
N PRO A 123 -4.23 -12.52 52.45
CA PRO A 123 -3.75 -11.14 52.56
C PRO A 123 -4.86 -10.13 52.87
N ILE A 124 -4.47 -8.91 53.23
CA ILE A 124 -5.42 -7.80 53.40
C ILE A 124 -6.20 -7.61 52.09
N GLY A 125 -7.52 -7.64 52.18
CA GLY A 125 -8.43 -7.58 51.06
C GLY A 125 -9.44 -6.45 51.17
N ARG A 126 -10.11 -6.19 50.04
CA ARG A 126 -11.26 -5.28 49.95
C ARG A 126 -12.34 -5.86 49.04
N TRP A 127 -13.57 -5.40 49.24
CA TRP A 127 -14.72 -5.77 48.43
C TRP A 127 -14.84 -4.86 47.22
N VAL A 128 -14.65 -5.39 46.01
CA VAL A 128 -14.58 -4.61 44.77
C VAL A 128 -15.73 -4.96 43.85
N LYS A 129 -16.45 -3.94 43.37
CA LYS A 129 -17.51 -4.12 42.39
C LYS A 129 -16.92 -4.67 41.09
N TRP A 130 -17.52 -5.73 40.57
CA TRP A 130 -17.04 -6.39 39.37
C TRP A 130 -17.68 -5.78 38.12
N GLU A 131 -16.87 -5.10 37.31
CA GLU A 131 -17.28 -4.62 35.98
C GLU A 131 -16.94 -5.66 34.92
N HIS A 132 -17.94 -6.49 34.56
CA HIS A 132 -17.78 -7.54 33.56
C HIS A 132 -17.64 -6.96 32.16
N THR A 133 -16.65 -7.42 31.38
CA THR A 133 -16.43 -6.91 30.01
C THR A 133 -17.37 -7.52 28.96
N ALA A 134 -18.04 -8.61 29.29
CA ALA A 134 -19.06 -9.24 28.44
C ALA A 134 -20.31 -8.35 28.32
N LYS A 135 -20.81 -8.20 27.08
CA LYS A 135 -21.94 -7.30 26.76
C LYS A 135 -23.29 -7.84 27.23
N GLU A 136 -23.41 -9.16 27.41
CA GLU A 136 -24.67 -9.80 27.81
C GLU A 136 -24.45 -10.78 28.97
N LYS A 137 -25.42 -10.82 29.89
CA LYS A 137 -25.37 -11.66 31.10
C LYS A 137 -25.33 -13.16 30.80
N SER A 138 -25.94 -13.55 29.68
CA SER A 138 -25.99 -14.92 29.17
C SER A 138 -24.64 -15.48 28.70
N ASP A 139 -23.69 -14.60 28.32
CA ASP A 139 -22.37 -15.03 27.83
C ASP A 139 -21.54 -15.69 28.93
N TYR A 140 -21.82 -15.31 30.18
CA TYR A 140 -21.19 -15.90 31.34
C TYR A 140 -22.07 -16.93 32.03
N GLU A 141 -23.39 -16.74 32.22
CA GLU A 141 -24.29 -17.60 33.03
C GLU A 141 -24.00 -19.12 33.02
N ASN A 142 -23.74 -19.75 31.86
CA ASN A 142 -23.43 -21.19 31.75
C ASN A 142 -22.11 -21.63 32.41
N TYR A 143 -21.13 -20.74 32.58
CA TYR A 143 -19.87 -21.01 33.29
C TYR A 143 -20.00 -20.87 34.82
N TYR A 144 -21.06 -20.22 35.34
CA TYR A 144 -21.12 -19.77 36.74
C TYR A 144 -22.27 -20.35 37.57
N GLU A 145 -23.23 -21.09 36.98
CA GLU A 145 -24.36 -21.62 37.73
C GLU A 145 -23.88 -22.44 38.96
N GLY A 146 -24.13 -21.89 40.17
CA GLY A 146 -23.73 -22.48 41.46
C GLY A 146 -22.26 -22.26 41.90
N SER A 147 -21.45 -21.53 41.14
CA SER A 147 -20.03 -21.29 41.45
C SER A 147 -19.80 -20.19 42.50
N PHE A 148 -20.64 -19.16 42.53
CA PHE A 148 -20.55 -18.01 43.44
C PHE A 148 -21.92 -17.65 44.02
N THR A 149 -21.93 -17.15 45.26
CA THR A 149 -23.16 -16.67 45.94
C THR A 149 -23.51 -15.26 45.48
N ASP A 150 -22.52 -14.39 45.32
CA ASP A 150 -22.66 -13.07 44.68
C ASP A 150 -21.54 -12.90 43.64
N PHE A 151 -21.92 -12.43 42.46
CA PHE A 151 -21.04 -12.22 41.31
C PHE A 151 -20.99 -10.74 40.87
N SER A 152 -21.67 -9.87 41.62
CA SER A 152 -21.62 -8.42 41.42
C SER A 152 -20.31 -7.82 41.94
N TYR A 153 -19.55 -8.59 42.72
CA TYR A 153 -18.34 -8.21 43.41
C TYR A 153 -17.34 -9.36 43.45
N TYR A 154 -16.08 -9.03 43.69
CA TYR A 154 -15.02 -9.97 44.03
C TYR A 154 -14.19 -9.43 45.19
N VAL A 155 -13.44 -10.31 45.84
CA VAL A 155 -12.47 -9.93 46.85
C VAL A 155 -11.12 -9.68 46.19
N ASP A 156 -10.64 -8.44 46.25
CA ASP A 156 -9.29 -8.08 45.83
C ASP A 156 -8.34 -8.19 47.03
N MET A 157 -7.56 -9.27 47.07
CA MET A 157 -6.47 -9.58 48.02
C MET A 157 -5.13 -9.67 47.30
N ALA A 158 -5.02 -9.18 46.07
CA ALA A 158 -3.75 -9.09 45.36
C ALA A 158 -3.24 -7.65 45.33
N GLY A 159 -4.14 -6.66 45.29
CA GLY A 159 -3.77 -5.25 45.25
C GLY A 159 -2.78 -4.94 44.12
N ASP A 160 -1.80 -4.10 44.42
CA ASP A 160 -0.75 -3.75 43.44
C ASP A 160 0.31 -4.85 43.29
N PHE A 161 0.40 -5.81 44.23
CA PHE A 161 1.28 -6.99 44.11
C PHE A 161 0.86 -7.86 42.92
N GLY A 162 -0.44 -7.99 42.67
CA GLY A 162 -0.98 -8.68 41.49
C GLY A 162 -0.71 -7.97 40.15
N ARG A 163 -0.22 -6.73 40.18
CA ARG A 163 0.04 -5.90 39.00
C ARG A 163 1.52 -5.79 38.64
N VAL A 164 2.41 -6.40 39.44
CA VAL A 164 3.86 -6.38 39.21
C VAL A 164 4.16 -7.07 37.87
N PRO A 165 4.60 -6.32 36.84
CA PRO A 165 4.91 -6.92 35.55
C PRO A 165 6.26 -7.65 35.65
N SER A 166 6.39 -8.79 34.97
CA SER A 166 7.72 -9.37 34.78
C SER A 166 8.57 -8.48 33.86
N GLN A 167 9.89 -8.44 34.09
CA GLN A 167 10.84 -7.73 33.22
C GLN A 167 10.69 -8.16 31.75
N ARG A 168 10.55 -9.47 31.52
CA ARG A 168 10.27 -10.05 30.21
C ARG A 168 8.96 -9.53 29.58
N ALA A 169 7.91 -9.33 30.37
CA ALA A 169 6.65 -8.77 29.86
C ALA A 169 6.82 -7.31 29.41
N ILE A 170 7.56 -6.49 30.15
CA ILE A 170 7.89 -5.11 29.74
C ILE A 170 8.72 -5.10 28.47
N SER A 171 9.76 -5.93 28.40
CA SER A 171 10.59 -6.09 27.20
C SER A 171 9.75 -6.46 25.96
N SER A 172 8.83 -7.43 26.12
CA SER A 172 7.91 -7.86 25.06
C SER A 172 6.92 -6.78 24.63
N GLN A 173 6.37 -6.00 25.57
CA GLN A 173 5.49 -4.87 25.27
C GLN A 173 6.22 -3.78 24.49
N LEU A 174 7.43 -3.40 24.92
CA LEU A 174 8.26 -2.41 24.25
C LEU A 174 8.66 -2.87 22.84
N PHE A 175 9.09 -4.13 22.70
CA PHE A 175 9.41 -4.71 21.41
C PHE A 175 8.19 -4.65 20.46
N SER A 176 7.01 -5.07 20.93
CA SER A 176 5.79 -5.06 20.11
C SER A 176 5.39 -3.65 19.68
N LEU A 177 5.53 -2.66 20.57
CA LEU A 177 5.27 -1.26 20.26
C LEU A 177 6.24 -0.73 19.19
N PHE A 178 7.55 -0.95 19.37
CA PHE A 178 8.56 -0.52 18.41
C PHE A 178 8.43 -1.22 17.07
N MET A 179 8.10 -2.52 17.09
CA MET A 179 7.83 -3.28 15.87
C MET A 179 6.74 -2.62 15.04
N LEU A 180 5.60 -2.27 15.65
CA LEU A 180 4.49 -1.65 14.93
C LEU A 180 4.85 -0.27 14.37
N ILE A 181 5.55 0.56 15.16
CA ILE A 181 5.97 1.89 14.74
C ILE A 181 6.98 1.81 13.59
N PHE A 182 8.03 1.02 13.75
CA PHE A 182 9.08 0.91 12.74
C PHE A 182 8.62 0.17 11.49
N GLU A 183 7.74 -0.82 11.61
CA GLU A 183 7.12 -1.49 10.47
C GLU A 183 6.44 -0.46 9.56
N PHE A 184 5.59 0.40 10.15
CA PHE A 184 4.89 1.43 9.41
C PHE A 184 5.85 2.44 8.76
N LEU A 185 6.82 2.97 9.51
CA LEU A 185 7.75 3.97 9.02
C LEU A 185 8.67 3.42 7.92
N ILE A 186 9.23 2.23 8.10
CA ILE A 186 10.14 1.59 7.15
C ILE A 186 9.38 1.19 5.88
N ALA A 187 8.18 0.61 6.00
CA ALA A 187 7.36 0.28 4.84
C ALA A 187 7.03 1.54 4.02
N CYS A 188 6.71 2.65 4.67
CA CYS A 188 6.48 3.94 4.01
C CYS A 188 7.74 4.45 3.28
N LEU A 189 8.91 4.36 3.91
CA LEU A 189 10.18 4.78 3.32
C LEU A 189 10.56 3.92 2.10
N ILE A 190 10.48 2.58 2.23
CA ILE A 190 10.73 1.63 1.14
C ILE A 190 9.80 1.93 -0.04
N ARG A 191 8.51 2.15 0.23
CA ARG A 191 7.54 2.47 -0.82
C ARG A 191 7.82 3.82 -1.48
N HIS A 192 8.10 4.85 -0.70
CA HIS A 192 8.42 6.18 -1.21
C HIS A 192 9.62 6.14 -2.16
N GLU A 193 10.73 5.56 -1.71
CA GLU A 193 11.95 5.50 -2.50
C GLU A 193 11.81 4.54 -3.70
N GLY A 194 11.09 3.43 -3.53
CA GLY A 194 10.81 2.49 -4.62
C GLY A 194 9.94 3.10 -5.72
N VAL A 195 8.93 3.91 -5.39
CA VAL A 195 8.16 4.66 -6.41
C VAL A 195 9.04 5.71 -7.10
N LYS A 196 9.85 6.45 -6.33
CA LYS A 196 10.77 7.47 -6.87
C LYS A 196 11.80 6.88 -7.84
N ARG A 197 12.29 5.67 -7.57
CA ARG A 197 13.24 4.93 -8.42
C ARG A 197 12.59 4.09 -9.52
N GLY A 198 11.25 4.00 -9.54
CA GLY A 198 10.50 3.23 -10.54
C GLY A 198 10.45 1.72 -10.28
N TRP A 199 10.77 1.26 -9.06
CA TRP A 199 10.67 -0.14 -8.65
C TRP A 199 9.24 -0.55 -8.30
N PHE A 200 8.37 0.39 -7.91
CA PHE A 200 6.99 0.12 -7.53
C PHE A 200 5.97 1.01 -8.26
N GLU A 201 4.78 0.46 -8.50
CA GLU A 201 3.64 1.21 -8.99
C GLU A 201 3.01 2.09 -7.89
N PRO A 202 2.61 3.33 -8.21
CA PRO A 202 1.95 4.23 -7.28
C PRO A 202 0.46 3.87 -7.12
N GLU A 203 0.15 2.81 -6.36
CA GLU A 203 -1.24 2.37 -6.10
C GLU A 203 -2.11 3.47 -5.46
N LEU A 204 -1.53 4.35 -4.62
CA LEU A 204 -2.21 5.48 -3.97
C LEU A 204 -2.56 6.65 -4.92
N PHE A 205 -2.01 6.69 -6.14
CA PHE A 205 -2.25 7.78 -7.11
C PHE A 205 -2.96 7.33 -8.38
N LYS A 206 -3.58 6.14 -8.36
CA LYS A 206 -4.24 5.53 -9.52
C LYS A 206 -5.17 6.49 -10.27
N LYS A 207 -6.03 7.26 -9.58
CA LYS A 207 -6.92 8.24 -10.22
C LYS A 207 -6.18 9.34 -11.00
N LYS A 208 -5.10 9.87 -10.44
CA LYS A 208 -4.28 10.90 -11.09
C LYS A 208 -3.52 10.30 -12.29
N TYR A 209 -3.04 9.07 -12.14
CA TYR A 209 -2.42 8.32 -13.23
C TYR A 209 -3.42 8.04 -14.36
N GLU A 210 -4.62 7.55 -14.06
CA GLU A 210 -5.70 7.32 -15.02
C GLU A 210 -6.11 8.61 -15.74
N GLN A 211 -6.22 9.73 -15.02
CA GLN A 211 -6.48 11.03 -15.64
C GLN A 211 -5.35 11.44 -16.60
N LYS A 212 -4.08 11.23 -16.21
CA LYS A 212 -2.93 11.47 -17.10
C LYS A 212 -2.87 10.49 -18.27
N ALA A 213 -3.35 9.26 -18.11
CA ALA A 213 -3.44 8.29 -19.19
C ALA A 213 -4.48 8.74 -20.22
N LYS A 214 -5.62 9.27 -19.78
CA LYS A 214 -6.64 9.88 -20.65
C LYS A 214 -6.09 11.08 -21.45
N GLU A 215 -5.13 11.83 -20.91
CA GLU A 215 -4.49 12.93 -21.66
C GLU A 215 -3.69 12.47 -22.87
N THR A 216 -3.27 11.20 -22.94
CA THR A 216 -2.50 10.63 -24.07
C THR A 216 -3.28 9.57 -24.85
N GLN A 217 -4.50 9.24 -24.43
CA GLN A 217 -5.40 8.43 -25.24
C GLN A 217 -5.84 9.22 -26.49
N THR A 218 -6.00 8.47 -27.58
CA THR A 218 -6.63 8.96 -28.81
C THR A 218 -8.11 9.19 -28.56
N ARG A 219 -8.66 10.24 -29.15
CA ARG A 219 -10.06 10.67 -28.93
C ARG A 219 -10.99 10.27 -30.07
N ASP A 220 -10.46 10.14 -31.27
CA ASP A 220 -11.20 9.87 -32.50
C ASP A 220 -10.33 9.11 -33.51
N GLU A 221 -10.94 8.75 -34.64
CA GLU A 221 -10.27 8.03 -35.73
C GLU A 221 -9.08 8.79 -36.30
N MET A 222 -9.09 10.13 -36.31
CA MET A 222 -7.98 10.92 -36.83
C MET A 222 -6.74 10.77 -35.94
N GLU A 223 -6.88 10.90 -34.62
CA GLU A 223 -5.77 10.65 -33.70
C GLU A 223 -5.33 9.18 -33.70
N GLN A 224 -6.27 8.24 -33.82
CA GLN A 224 -5.95 6.82 -33.94
C GLN A 224 -5.17 6.54 -35.24
N TRP A 225 -5.56 7.12 -36.36
CA TRP A 225 -4.82 7.05 -37.61
C TRP A 225 -3.40 7.64 -37.44
N ALA A 226 -3.29 8.78 -36.75
CA ALA A 226 -2.03 9.44 -36.50
C ALA A 226 -1.05 8.58 -35.67
N VAL A 227 -1.50 7.96 -34.57
CA VAL A 227 -0.65 7.05 -33.76
C VAL A 227 -0.28 5.77 -34.52
N SER A 228 -1.15 5.33 -35.42
CA SER A 228 -0.96 4.12 -36.23
C SER A 228 0.21 4.26 -37.21
N ALA A 229 0.44 5.46 -37.75
CA ALA A 229 1.56 5.77 -38.64
C ALA A 229 2.94 5.57 -37.99
N TYR A 230 3.05 5.58 -36.66
CA TYR A 230 4.28 5.31 -35.92
C TYR A 230 4.17 4.17 -34.90
N ALA A 231 3.14 3.33 -35.02
CA ALA A 231 2.82 2.29 -34.04
C ALA A 231 3.96 1.27 -33.82
N ILE A 232 4.75 0.96 -34.84
CA ILE A 232 5.91 0.06 -34.71
C ILE A 232 6.93 0.64 -33.72
N TRP A 233 7.21 1.96 -33.80
CA TRP A 233 8.10 2.61 -32.84
C TRP A 233 7.47 2.70 -31.46
N ALA A 234 6.18 3.05 -31.38
CA ALA A 234 5.48 3.17 -30.11
C ALA A 234 5.44 1.82 -29.38
N GLY A 235 5.19 0.71 -30.07
CA GLY A 235 5.23 -0.64 -29.51
C GLY A 235 6.62 -1.10 -29.08
N TYR A 236 7.69 -0.53 -29.63
CA TYR A 236 9.06 -0.79 -29.17
C TYR A 236 9.37 -0.05 -27.86
N ILE A 237 8.86 1.17 -27.68
CA ILE A 237 9.17 1.98 -26.49
C ILE A 237 8.13 1.93 -25.38
N GLY A 238 6.91 1.46 -25.67
CA GLY A 238 5.73 1.58 -24.82
C GLY A 238 4.48 1.04 -25.51
N GLU A 239 3.41 1.83 -25.47
CA GLU A 239 2.07 1.41 -25.94
C GLU A 239 1.70 2.11 -27.25
N TRP A 240 1.27 1.34 -28.26
CA TRP A 240 0.95 1.87 -29.59
C TRP A 240 -0.27 2.81 -29.61
N ASN A 241 -1.21 2.62 -28.68
CA ASN A 241 -2.46 3.37 -28.62
C ASN A 241 -2.37 4.65 -27.76
N LEU A 242 -1.16 5.00 -27.29
CA LEU A 242 -0.91 6.25 -26.59
C LEU A 242 -0.17 7.23 -27.49
N ILE A 243 -0.62 8.49 -27.52
CA ILE A 243 0.05 9.57 -28.23
C ILE A 243 1.46 9.76 -27.64
N GLY A 244 2.49 9.57 -28.48
CA GLY A 244 3.90 9.60 -28.05
C GLY A 244 4.37 8.34 -27.29
N GLY A 245 3.57 7.27 -27.26
CA GLY A 245 3.91 5.95 -26.73
C GLY A 245 3.81 5.79 -25.21
N TRP A 246 3.63 6.88 -24.44
CA TRP A 246 3.61 6.86 -22.98
C TRP A 246 2.52 7.75 -22.39
N VAL A 247 2.17 7.48 -21.13
CA VAL A 247 1.30 8.36 -20.32
C VAL A 247 1.99 9.70 -20.01
N LYS A 248 1.26 10.83 -20.12
CA LYS A 248 1.78 12.19 -19.87
C LYS A 248 1.98 12.53 -18.39
N THR A 249 2.93 11.85 -17.74
CA THR A 249 3.38 12.16 -16.37
C THR A 249 4.58 13.13 -16.38
N PRO A 250 4.83 13.90 -15.30
CA PRO A 250 6.03 14.75 -15.21
C PRO A 250 7.36 13.99 -15.41
N ALA A 251 7.42 12.75 -14.93
CA ALA A 251 8.59 11.89 -15.09
C ALA A 251 8.80 11.49 -16.57
N ASN A 252 7.74 11.04 -17.25
CA ASN A 252 7.79 10.68 -18.67
C ASN A 252 8.08 11.89 -19.55
N GLN A 253 7.51 13.05 -19.23
CA GLN A 253 7.83 14.32 -19.90
C GLN A 253 9.31 14.65 -19.78
N LYS A 254 9.88 14.58 -18.58
CA LYS A 254 11.31 14.83 -18.35
C LYS A 254 12.18 13.83 -19.09
N LYS A 255 11.82 12.54 -19.09
CA LYS A 255 12.53 11.49 -19.83
C LYS A 255 12.47 11.71 -21.34
N MET A 256 11.29 12.04 -21.88
CA MET A 256 11.11 12.32 -23.31
C MET A 256 11.90 13.57 -23.73
N ARG A 257 11.89 14.65 -22.95
CA ARG A 257 12.73 15.83 -23.22
C ARG A 257 14.23 15.48 -23.28
N LYS A 258 14.71 14.58 -22.42
CA LYS A 258 16.10 14.10 -22.47
C LYS A 258 16.39 13.30 -23.75
N ILE A 259 15.46 12.45 -24.18
CA ILE A 259 15.59 11.66 -25.42
C ILE A 259 15.61 12.59 -26.63
N LEU A 260 14.69 13.55 -26.71
CA LEU A 260 14.64 14.56 -27.77
C LEU A 260 15.91 15.40 -27.83
N ALA A 261 16.44 15.83 -26.68
CA ALA A 261 17.70 16.56 -26.63
C ALA A 261 18.89 15.71 -27.10
N ARG A 262 18.99 14.46 -26.65
CA ARG A 262 20.11 13.56 -26.95
C ARG A 262 20.11 13.09 -28.41
N ASP A 263 18.96 12.67 -28.92
CA ASP A 263 18.85 11.97 -30.20
C ASP A 263 18.52 12.90 -31.37
N TRP A 264 17.92 14.06 -31.07
CA TRP A 264 17.43 15.00 -32.09
C TRP A 264 17.94 16.44 -31.90
N GLY A 265 18.63 16.76 -30.80
CA GLY A 265 19.08 18.13 -30.50
C GLY A 265 17.94 19.11 -30.22
N ILE A 266 16.77 18.62 -29.79
CA ILE A 266 15.58 19.44 -29.56
C ILE A 266 15.44 19.76 -28.07
N HIS A 267 15.51 21.05 -27.76
CA HIS A 267 15.47 21.59 -26.39
C HIS A 267 14.25 22.48 -26.13
N ASN A 268 13.63 23.02 -27.17
CA ASN A 268 12.48 23.90 -27.09
C ASN A 268 11.48 23.65 -28.23
N ASP A 269 10.34 24.33 -28.15
CA ASP A 269 9.21 24.23 -29.08
C ASP A 269 9.53 24.81 -30.47
N GLY A 270 10.35 25.88 -30.56
CA GLY A 270 10.83 26.40 -31.84
C GLY A 270 11.64 25.36 -32.63
N GLN A 271 12.55 24.66 -31.97
CA GLN A 271 13.33 23.57 -32.56
C GLN A 271 12.43 22.37 -32.93
N ALA A 272 11.42 22.08 -32.13
CA ALA A 272 10.44 21.03 -32.42
C ALA A 272 9.72 21.28 -33.74
N ARG A 273 9.19 22.50 -33.96
CA ARG A 273 8.52 22.89 -35.22
C ARG A 273 9.46 22.85 -36.42
N SER A 274 10.68 23.36 -36.25
CA SER A 274 11.72 23.33 -37.30
C SER A 274 12.02 21.90 -37.76
N MET A 275 12.11 20.95 -36.82
CA MET A 275 12.35 19.54 -37.17
C MET A 275 11.22 18.93 -38.00
N ILE A 276 9.95 19.27 -37.71
CA ILE A 276 8.82 18.79 -38.54
C ILE A 276 8.89 19.36 -39.96
N LEU A 277 9.24 20.64 -40.10
CA LEU A 277 9.44 21.25 -41.42
C LEU A 277 10.58 20.55 -42.19
N GLN A 278 11.70 20.24 -41.53
CA GLN A 278 12.82 19.54 -42.15
C GLN A 278 12.44 18.13 -42.62
N LEU A 279 11.81 17.32 -41.77
CA LEU A 279 11.42 15.95 -42.11
C LEU A 279 10.34 15.88 -43.19
N THR A 280 9.60 16.97 -43.41
CA THR A 280 8.49 17.03 -44.36
C THR A 280 8.78 17.93 -45.56
N ASP A 281 10.05 18.34 -45.73
CA ASP A 281 10.53 19.14 -46.84
C ASP A 281 10.32 18.38 -48.16
N PRO A 282 9.76 19.01 -49.20
CA PRO A 282 9.57 18.38 -50.51
C PRO A 282 10.85 17.84 -51.16
N LYS A 283 12.02 18.38 -50.80
CA LYS A 283 13.33 17.90 -51.27
C LYS A 283 13.77 16.60 -50.59
N GLY A 284 13.06 16.16 -49.55
CA GLY A 284 13.37 14.98 -48.75
C GLY A 284 14.53 15.22 -47.78
N TYR A 285 14.41 14.74 -46.55
CA TYR A 285 15.47 14.88 -45.54
C TYR A 285 16.54 13.79 -45.70
N ASN A 286 16.14 12.53 -45.87
CA ASN A 286 17.03 11.42 -46.23
C ASN A 286 16.98 11.03 -47.72
N GLY A 287 16.03 11.59 -48.47
CA GLY A 287 15.83 11.30 -49.89
C GLY A 287 14.37 11.44 -50.31
N THR A 288 14.11 11.34 -51.62
CA THR A 288 12.77 11.49 -52.21
C THR A 288 12.16 10.15 -52.69
N ASP A 289 12.90 9.04 -52.56
CA ASP A 289 12.37 7.70 -52.81
C ASP A 289 11.38 7.29 -51.70
N GLN A 290 10.50 6.34 -52.01
CA GLN A 290 9.41 5.92 -51.10
C GLN A 290 9.93 5.48 -49.74
N VAL A 291 11.06 4.76 -49.68
CA VAL A 291 11.64 4.27 -48.42
C VAL A 291 12.11 5.44 -47.55
N SER A 292 12.82 6.41 -48.14
CA SER A 292 13.27 7.61 -47.42
C SER A 292 12.10 8.47 -46.93
N LEU A 293 11.07 8.64 -47.75
CA LEU A 293 9.88 9.40 -47.38
C LEU A 293 9.06 8.70 -46.28
N ALA A 294 8.91 7.37 -46.33
CA ALA A 294 8.24 6.61 -45.27
C ALA A 294 9.01 6.75 -43.95
N TRP A 295 10.34 6.64 -44.00
CA TRP A 295 11.20 6.80 -42.84
C TRP A 295 11.09 8.19 -42.20
N ASP A 296 11.12 9.24 -43.01
CA ASP A 296 11.06 10.61 -42.52
C ASP A 296 9.67 10.99 -42.01
N TRP A 297 8.61 10.65 -42.74
CA TRP A 297 7.25 11.06 -42.37
C TRP A 297 6.68 10.26 -41.20
N CYS A 298 6.99 8.96 -41.07
CA CYS A 298 6.62 8.22 -39.86
C CYS A 298 7.37 8.77 -38.62
N ARG A 299 8.62 9.21 -38.77
CA ARG A 299 9.35 9.90 -37.68
C ARG A 299 8.81 11.30 -37.40
N ALA A 300 8.32 12.01 -38.40
CA ALA A 300 7.62 13.28 -38.19
C ALA A 300 6.35 13.06 -37.36
N MET A 301 5.52 12.07 -37.70
CA MET A 301 4.33 11.69 -36.93
C MET A 301 4.69 11.27 -35.50
N GLN A 302 5.74 10.45 -35.34
CA GLN A 302 6.29 10.06 -34.05
C GLN A 302 6.67 11.30 -33.21
N LEU A 303 7.44 12.22 -33.79
CA LEU A 303 7.94 13.41 -33.09
C LEU A 303 6.80 14.34 -32.71
N ILE A 304 5.79 14.52 -33.55
CA ILE A 304 4.56 15.26 -33.22
C ILE A 304 3.92 14.68 -31.95
N GLY A 305 3.78 13.35 -31.87
CA GLY A 305 3.32 12.67 -30.65
C GLY A 305 4.22 12.92 -29.43
N CYS A 306 5.54 12.85 -29.60
CA CYS A 306 6.51 13.14 -28.54
C CYS A 306 6.46 14.60 -28.06
N PHE A 307 6.26 15.56 -28.95
CA PHE A 307 6.16 16.99 -28.63
C PHE A 307 4.90 17.29 -27.83
N PHE A 308 3.78 16.67 -28.21
CA PHE A 308 2.58 16.72 -27.39
C PHE A 308 2.83 16.09 -26.02
N LEU A 309 3.42 14.89 -25.97
CA LEU A 309 3.72 14.21 -24.71
C LEU A 309 4.56 15.10 -23.78
N CYS A 310 5.61 15.74 -24.28
CA CYS A 310 6.55 16.53 -23.49
C CYS A 310 6.11 18.00 -23.25
N GLY A 311 5.01 18.43 -23.86
CA GLY A 311 4.40 19.74 -23.67
C GLY A 311 5.03 20.87 -24.49
N TYR A 312 5.69 20.57 -25.61
CA TYR A 312 6.17 21.59 -26.56
C TYR A 312 5.07 22.11 -27.49
N ILE A 313 4.07 21.27 -27.77
CA ILE A 313 2.87 21.64 -28.51
C ILE A 313 1.64 21.22 -27.73
N ASP A 314 0.52 21.92 -27.95
CA ASP A 314 -0.77 21.51 -27.42
C ASP A 314 -1.43 20.44 -28.30
N ARG A 315 -2.62 20.01 -27.91
CA ARG A 315 -3.34 18.96 -28.64
C ARG A 315 -3.86 19.44 -29.99
N GLN A 316 -4.30 20.69 -30.10
CA GLN A 316 -4.86 21.22 -31.35
C GLN A 316 -3.75 21.31 -32.41
N GLU A 317 -2.59 21.84 -32.02
CA GLU A 317 -1.42 21.92 -32.89
C GLU A 317 -0.90 20.52 -33.28
N MET A 318 -0.90 19.56 -32.35
CA MET A 318 -0.60 18.16 -32.64
C MET A 318 -1.51 17.58 -33.73
N ARG A 319 -2.81 17.88 -33.66
CA ARG A 319 -3.80 17.43 -34.65
C ARG A 319 -3.56 18.07 -36.02
N GLU A 320 -3.30 19.37 -36.06
CA GLU A 320 -3.03 20.12 -37.29
C GLU A 320 -1.79 19.59 -38.01
N LEU A 321 -0.68 19.45 -37.29
CA LEU A 321 0.57 18.90 -37.84
C LEU A 321 0.38 17.43 -38.28
N SER A 322 -0.29 16.61 -37.47
CA SER A 322 -0.58 15.22 -37.82
C SER A 322 -1.43 15.09 -39.08
N CYS A 323 -2.43 15.97 -39.27
CA CYS A 323 -3.23 16.00 -40.49
C CYS A 323 -2.41 16.41 -41.71
N GLU A 324 -1.53 17.40 -41.59
CA GLU A 324 -0.69 17.83 -42.70
C GLU A 324 0.21 16.69 -43.19
N VAL A 325 0.94 16.05 -42.27
CA VAL A 325 1.84 14.94 -42.57
C VAL A 325 1.05 13.71 -43.01
N GLY A 326 -0.05 13.40 -42.34
CA GLY A 326 -0.92 12.28 -42.68
C GLY A 326 -1.46 12.35 -44.10
N ARG A 327 -1.88 13.53 -44.56
CA ARG A 327 -2.32 13.71 -45.95
C ARG A 327 -1.17 13.56 -46.96
N LYS A 328 0.08 13.92 -46.60
CA LYS A 328 1.26 13.64 -47.44
C LYS A 328 1.46 12.12 -47.56
N ILE A 329 1.35 11.39 -46.45
CA ILE A 329 1.42 9.92 -46.40
C ILE A 329 0.32 9.29 -47.25
N GLN A 330 -0.95 9.68 -47.07
CA GLN A 330 -2.11 9.13 -47.79
C GLN A 330 -2.04 9.31 -49.31
N ARG A 331 -1.40 10.39 -49.79
CA ARG A 331 -1.18 10.62 -51.23
C ARG A 331 -0.03 9.81 -51.81
N LYS A 332 0.97 9.45 -51.01
CA LYS A 332 2.21 8.81 -51.49
C LYS A 332 2.17 7.29 -51.43
N PHE A 333 1.49 6.75 -50.43
CA PHE A 333 1.40 5.32 -50.17
C PHE A 333 -0.02 4.82 -50.42
N SER A 334 -0.13 3.52 -50.71
CA SER A 334 -1.40 2.89 -51.10
C SER A 334 -2.13 2.21 -49.94
N SER A 335 -1.41 1.81 -48.89
CA SER A 335 -1.96 1.05 -47.76
C SER A 335 -1.06 1.15 -46.52
N TRP A 336 -1.56 0.68 -45.37
CA TRP A 336 -0.75 0.51 -44.15
C TRP A 336 0.46 -0.40 -44.37
N GLU A 337 0.29 -1.48 -45.11
CA GLU A 337 1.37 -2.43 -45.42
C GLU A 337 2.46 -1.78 -46.26
N ASP A 338 2.07 -1.05 -47.30
CA ASP A 338 2.99 -0.28 -48.16
C ASP A 338 3.81 0.74 -47.33
N LEU A 339 3.15 1.51 -46.47
CA LEU A 339 3.82 2.44 -45.55
C LEU A 339 4.78 1.72 -44.57
N CYS A 340 4.30 0.65 -43.93
CA CYS A 340 5.06 -0.04 -42.88
C CYS A 340 6.29 -0.78 -43.42
N VAL A 341 6.17 -1.43 -44.57
CA VAL A 341 7.30 -2.10 -45.22
C VAL A 341 8.36 -1.08 -45.62
N ASN A 342 7.97 0.02 -46.27
CA ASN A 342 8.91 1.10 -46.61
C ASN A 342 9.55 1.75 -45.36
N TYR A 343 8.79 1.89 -44.27
CA TYR A 343 9.32 2.38 -42.99
C TYR A 343 10.38 1.43 -42.38
N LEU A 344 10.11 0.11 -42.39
CA LEU A 344 11.02 -0.90 -41.84
C LEU A 344 12.30 -1.00 -42.69
N ASP A 345 12.19 -0.89 -44.00
CA ASP A 345 13.35 -0.78 -44.89
C ASP A 345 14.16 0.49 -44.62
N GLY A 346 13.49 1.62 -44.40
CA GLY A 346 14.13 2.88 -44.05
C GLY A 346 14.85 2.82 -42.70
N TYR A 347 14.23 2.19 -41.71
CA TYR A 347 14.86 1.88 -40.43
C TYR A 347 16.10 1.01 -40.61
N ALA A 348 16.01 -0.05 -41.41
CA ALA A 348 17.12 -0.96 -41.66
C ALA A 348 18.28 -0.26 -42.39
N ARG A 349 17.98 0.60 -43.37
CA ARG A 349 18.99 1.45 -44.04
C ARG A 349 19.71 2.35 -43.04
N TRP A 350 18.96 3.10 -42.23
CA TRP A 350 19.52 3.98 -41.20
C TRP A 350 20.32 3.21 -40.15
N ARG A 351 19.83 2.05 -39.71
CA ARG A 351 20.53 1.27 -38.69
C ARG A 351 21.85 0.71 -39.21
N ARG A 352 21.87 0.22 -40.46
CA ARG A 352 23.09 -0.24 -41.13
C ARG A 352 24.09 0.90 -41.35
N SER A 353 23.63 2.13 -41.61
CA SER A 353 24.54 3.27 -41.79
C SER A 353 25.28 3.67 -40.50
N LEU A 354 24.82 3.23 -39.33
CA LEU A 354 25.52 3.43 -38.05
C LEU A 354 26.62 2.40 -37.78
N GLY A 355 26.75 1.36 -38.61
CA GLY A 355 27.67 0.24 -38.41
C GLY A 355 27.23 -0.74 -37.30
N GLY A 356 28.02 -1.80 -37.07
CA GLY A 356 27.76 -2.83 -36.06
C GLY A 356 26.96 -4.04 -36.57
N GLN A 357 26.28 -4.75 -35.67
CA GLN A 357 25.41 -5.91 -35.94
C GLN A 357 23.93 -5.50 -35.76
N PRO A 358 23.28 -4.91 -36.79
CA PRO A 358 21.96 -4.31 -36.66
C PRO A 358 20.79 -5.32 -36.70
N GLU A 359 21.04 -6.58 -37.05
CA GLU A 359 20.03 -7.59 -37.40
C GLU A 359 19.02 -7.80 -36.28
N GLY A 360 19.47 -7.94 -35.03
CA GLY A 360 18.59 -8.15 -33.89
C GLY A 360 17.58 -7.00 -33.67
N TYR A 361 18.01 -5.75 -33.88
CA TYR A 361 17.12 -4.59 -33.74
C TYR A 361 16.11 -4.50 -34.90
N ILE A 362 16.51 -4.91 -36.10
CA ILE A 362 15.63 -4.93 -37.27
C ILE A 362 14.58 -6.03 -37.08
N GLU A 363 15.01 -7.23 -36.68
CA GLU A 363 14.11 -8.36 -36.38
C GLU A 363 13.09 -8.01 -35.30
N GLU A 364 13.52 -7.34 -34.23
CA GLU A 364 12.62 -6.94 -33.15
C GLU A 364 11.48 -6.03 -33.66
N ARG A 365 11.79 -5.05 -34.52
CA ARG A 365 10.76 -4.19 -35.12
C ARG A 365 9.86 -4.92 -36.10
N MET A 366 10.39 -5.87 -36.87
CA MET A 366 9.58 -6.73 -37.73
C MET A 366 8.58 -7.54 -36.89
N ARG A 367 9.02 -8.12 -35.77
CA ARG A 367 8.13 -8.86 -34.84
C ARG A 367 7.03 -7.97 -34.29
N ILE A 368 7.35 -6.74 -33.90
CA ILE A 368 6.34 -5.77 -33.43
C ILE A 368 5.33 -5.48 -34.54
N TYR A 369 5.76 -5.23 -35.78
CA TYR A 369 4.85 -5.01 -36.90
C TYR A 369 3.89 -6.18 -37.11
N HIS A 370 4.40 -7.42 -37.16
CA HIS A 370 3.56 -8.61 -37.32
C HIS A 370 2.55 -8.75 -36.17
N ALA A 371 3.00 -8.58 -34.92
CA ALA A 371 2.13 -8.65 -33.76
C ALA A 371 1.05 -7.56 -33.75
N LEU A 372 1.33 -6.36 -34.28
CA LEU A 372 0.36 -5.28 -34.41
C LEU A 372 -0.63 -5.53 -35.58
N LYS A 373 -0.16 -6.12 -36.69
CA LYS A 373 -0.98 -6.46 -37.86
C LYS A 373 -2.04 -7.53 -37.54
N GLU A 374 -1.72 -8.46 -36.65
CA GLU A 374 -2.62 -9.55 -36.26
C GLU A 374 -3.70 -9.15 -35.25
N LYS A 375 -3.59 -7.96 -34.63
CA LYS A 375 -4.59 -7.48 -33.65
C LYS A 375 -5.85 -6.99 -34.36
N PRO A 376 -7.05 -7.57 -34.08
CA PRO A 376 -8.30 -7.13 -34.69
C PRO A 376 -8.64 -5.66 -34.43
N ASP A 377 -8.32 -5.17 -33.23
CA ASP A 377 -8.46 -3.79 -32.77
C ASP A 377 -7.11 -3.03 -32.76
N GLY A 378 -6.17 -3.49 -33.58
CA GLY A 378 -4.82 -2.93 -33.70
C GLY A 378 -4.76 -1.59 -34.45
N PRO A 379 -3.55 -1.01 -34.58
CA PRO A 379 -3.36 0.28 -35.27
C PRO A 379 -3.79 0.26 -36.74
N TYR A 380 -3.70 -0.90 -37.39
CA TYR A 380 -3.96 -1.04 -38.83
C TYR A 380 -5.40 -1.46 -39.15
N SER A 381 -6.30 -1.44 -38.16
CA SER A 381 -7.72 -1.78 -38.36
C SER A 381 -8.52 -0.65 -39.02
N LEU A 382 -8.09 0.61 -38.86
CA LEU A 382 -8.70 1.75 -39.55
C LEU A 382 -8.36 1.74 -41.04
N PRO A 383 -9.28 2.15 -41.94
CA PRO A 383 -8.96 2.34 -43.35
C PRO A 383 -7.78 3.29 -43.56
N PHE A 384 -6.86 2.95 -44.45
CA PHE A 384 -5.70 3.81 -44.72
C PHE A 384 -6.12 5.21 -45.23
N GLN A 385 -7.22 5.28 -45.99
CA GLN A 385 -7.80 6.51 -46.54
C GLN A 385 -8.88 7.14 -45.64
N THR A 386 -8.81 6.97 -44.32
CA THR A 386 -9.66 7.70 -43.37
C THR A 386 -9.54 9.22 -43.55
N PHE A 387 -10.66 9.94 -43.47
CA PHE A 387 -10.65 11.40 -43.59
C PHE A 387 -9.93 12.07 -42.40
N LEU A 388 -8.90 12.86 -42.69
CA LEU A 388 -8.09 13.54 -41.67
C LEU A 388 -8.51 15.01 -41.52
N SER A 389 -9.23 15.32 -40.43
CA SER A 389 -9.61 16.69 -40.05
C SER A 389 -8.97 17.11 -38.72
N PRO A 390 -8.38 18.31 -38.63
CA PRO A 390 -7.86 18.82 -37.36
C PRO A 390 -8.97 19.17 -36.37
N GLN A 391 -10.18 19.45 -36.86
CA GLN A 391 -11.34 19.78 -36.03
C GLN A 391 -11.90 18.51 -35.38
N VAL A 392 -12.28 18.60 -34.11
CA VAL A 392 -13.07 17.55 -33.46
C VAL A 392 -14.52 17.78 -33.90
N TYR A 393 -15.07 16.88 -34.71
CA TYR A 393 -16.51 16.87 -34.93
C TYR A 393 -17.14 16.28 -33.67
N GLU A 394 -17.64 17.13 -32.78
CA GLU A 394 -18.71 16.70 -31.89
C GLU A 394 -19.89 16.38 -32.80
N GLU A 395 -20.27 15.11 -32.91
CA GLU A 395 -21.54 14.75 -33.52
C GLU A 395 -22.60 15.66 -32.89
N GLN A 396 -23.19 16.54 -33.71
CA GLN A 396 -24.41 17.20 -33.34
C GLN A 396 -25.39 16.08 -32.99
N LYS A 397 -25.66 15.89 -31.70
CA LYS A 397 -26.91 15.30 -31.27
C LYS A 397 -27.99 16.23 -31.80
N GLU A 398 -28.43 16.01 -33.04
CA GLU A 398 -29.75 16.41 -33.46
C GLU A 398 -30.69 15.77 -32.45
N ILE A 399 -31.14 16.59 -31.50
CA ILE A 399 -32.32 16.33 -30.72
C ILE A 399 -33.47 16.45 -31.72
N GLY A 400 -33.64 15.40 -32.51
CA GLY A 400 -34.88 15.12 -33.20
C GLY A 400 -35.88 14.63 -32.16
N THR A 401 -36.58 15.55 -31.52
CA THR A 401 -37.86 15.27 -30.87
C THR A 401 -38.82 16.43 -31.09
N PHE A 402 -39.76 16.14 -31.99
CA PHE A 402 -41.08 16.72 -32.28
C PHE A 402 -41.18 18.03 -33.05
#